data_AF-A0A5M3X929-F1
#
_entry.id   AF-A0A5M3X929-F1
#
_cell.length_a   1.000
_cell.length_b   1.000
_cell.length_c   1.000
_cell.angle_alpha   90.00
_cell.angle_beta   90.00
_cell.angle_gamma   90.00
#
_symmetry.space_group_name_H-M   'P 1'
#
loop_
_entity.id
_entity.type
_entity.pdbx_description
1 polymer ?
#
loop_
_entity_poly.entity_id
_entity_poly.type
_entity_poly.pdbx_seq_one_letter_code
_entity_poly.pdbx_strand_id
1 'polypeptide(L)'
;MAGLLVLTGLLAGACGKDDPVAAAQALPTLASNLPTAVPTLEGNGSVPTEQQRKEFLFSLAVAAPWLLDPDLAMAAANKTCQDIKKGLSDAKTIANAQKYFTDVDAEQAKKIVDAVRVWCHE
;
A
#
# COMPACT_ATOMS: atom_id res chain seq x y z
N MET A 1 -29.49 -37.11 -16.63
CA MET A 1 -30.04 -36.25 -17.69
C MET A 1 -31.04 -35.29 -17.07
N ALA A 2 -30.94 -34.01 -17.44
CA ALA A 2 -31.98 -32.96 -17.44
C ALA A 2 -32.78 -32.72 -16.14
N GLY A 3 -33.10 -31.50 -15.71
CA GLY A 3 -33.03 -30.21 -16.36
C GLY A 3 -33.85 -29.22 -15.50
N LEU A 4 -33.42 -27.96 -15.56
CA LEU A 4 -34.04 -26.72 -15.09
C LEU A 4 -35.59 -26.72 -15.09
N LEU A 5 -36.21 -26.08 -14.09
CA LEU A 5 -37.10 -24.92 -14.33
C LEU A 5 -37.58 -24.23 -13.03
N VAL A 6 -37.61 -22.91 -13.15
CA VAL A 6 -37.96 -21.84 -12.21
C VAL A 6 -39.47 -21.75 -12.00
N LEU A 7 -39.93 -21.41 -10.79
CA LEU A 7 -41.24 -20.79 -10.54
C LEU A 7 -41.12 -19.82 -9.34
N THR A 8 -40.92 -18.52 -9.59
CA THR A 8 -41.94 -17.45 -9.45
C THR A 8 -42.80 -17.54 -8.18
N GLY A 9 -42.41 -16.77 -7.15
CA GLY A 9 -43.28 -16.35 -6.06
C GLY A 9 -43.42 -14.83 -6.07
N LEU A 10 -44.59 -14.36 -6.50
CA LEU A 10 -45.00 -12.94 -6.52
C LEU A 10 -46.01 -12.70 -5.38
N LEU A 11 -45.88 -11.53 -4.72
CA LEU A 11 -46.89 -10.71 -4.02
C LEU A 11 -47.35 -11.10 -2.59
N ALA A 12 -47.17 -10.18 -1.62
CA ALA A 12 -48.24 -9.24 -1.23
C ALA A 12 -47.84 -8.26 -0.09
N GLY A 13 -48.14 -6.96 -0.33
CA GLY A 13 -48.51 -5.93 0.67
C GLY A 13 -47.37 -5.12 1.32
N ALA A 14 -47.43 -3.80 1.51
CA ALA A 14 -48.44 -2.79 1.21
C ALA A 14 -47.84 -1.36 1.30
N CYS A 15 -48.33 -0.49 0.41
CA CYS A 15 -48.45 0.99 0.40
C CYS A 15 -47.56 1.91 1.26
N GLY A 16 -46.82 2.80 0.58
CA GLY A 16 -46.44 4.11 1.11
C GLY A 16 -45.43 4.90 0.24
N LYS A 17 -45.96 5.77 -0.65
CA LYS A 17 -45.38 7.03 -1.20
C LYS A 17 -43.97 7.06 -1.84
N ASP A 18 -43.99 7.29 -3.16
CA ASP A 18 -43.17 8.15 -4.03
C ASP A 18 -41.62 8.28 -3.88
N ASP A 19 -40.96 7.94 -5.01
CA ASP A 19 -39.74 8.51 -5.61
C ASP A 19 -38.32 7.98 -5.28
N PRO A 20 -37.38 8.06 -6.26
CA PRO A 20 -36.51 6.96 -6.66
C PRO A 20 -35.13 7.05 -6.03
N VAL A 21 -34.60 5.94 -5.53
CA VAL A 21 -33.18 5.89 -5.14
C VAL A 21 -32.56 4.58 -5.56
N ALA A 22 -31.56 4.72 -6.43
CA ALA A 22 -30.60 3.73 -6.84
C ALA A 22 -30.20 2.82 -5.66
N ALA A 23 -30.20 1.51 -5.90
CA ALA A 23 -29.58 0.55 -5.01
C ALA A 23 -28.06 0.76 -5.02
N ALA A 24 -27.59 1.75 -4.25
CA ALA A 24 -26.21 1.82 -3.79
C ALA A 24 -26.07 0.69 -2.76
N GLN A 25 -25.45 -0.40 -3.18
CA GLN A 25 -25.00 -1.45 -2.29
C GLN A 25 -24.02 -0.81 -1.31
N ALA A 26 -24.44 -0.69 -0.04
CA ALA A 26 -23.60 -0.17 1.02
C ALA A 26 -22.38 -1.09 1.17
N LEU A 27 -21.23 -0.62 0.70
CA LEU A 27 -19.95 -1.17 1.10
C LEU A 27 -19.87 -1.10 2.64
N PRO A 28 -19.33 -2.13 3.32
CA PRO A 28 -19.11 -2.05 4.75
C PRO A 28 -18.22 -0.85 5.03
N THR A 29 -18.76 0.12 5.78
CA THR A 29 -18.03 1.29 6.24
C THR A 29 -16.87 0.80 7.09
N LEU A 30 -15.66 0.78 6.53
CA LEU A 30 -14.45 0.54 7.30
C LEU A 30 -14.43 1.57 8.42
N ALA A 31 -14.32 1.11 9.67
CA ALA A 31 -14.26 2.00 10.82
C ALA A 31 -13.11 3.00 10.62
N SER A 32 -13.44 4.30 10.63
CA SER A 32 -12.49 5.42 10.52
C SER A 32 -11.49 5.54 11.70
N ASN A 33 -11.32 4.48 12.49
CA ASN A 33 -10.35 4.35 13.57
C ASN A 33 -9.12 3.56 13.12
N LEU A 34 -8.69 3.73 11.86
CA LEU A 34 -7.32 3.39 11.52
C LEU A 34 -6.43 4.35 12.33
N PRO A 35 -5.54 3.87 13.21
CA PRO A 35 -4.55 4.75 13.80
C PRO A 35 -3.78 5.38 12.64
N THR A 36 -3.94 6.68 12.46
CA THR A 36 -3.02 7.48 11.67
C THR A 36 -1.69 7.42 12.40
N ALA A 37 -0.94 6.34 12.20
CA ALA A 37 0.39 6.21 12.75
C ALA A 37 1.22 7.34 12.14
N VAL A 38 1.42 8.40 12.93
CA VAL A 38 2.43 9.40 12.62
C VAL A 38 3.75 8.66 12.75
N PRO A 39 4.55 8.52 11.68
CA PRO A 39 5.80 7.79 11.76
C PRO A 39 6.67 8.46 12.83
N THR A 40 6.95 7.71 13.89
CA THR A 40 7.84 8.15 14.95
C THR A 40 9.25 8.07 14.39
N LEU A 41 9.94 9.21 14.26
CA LEU A 41 11.29 9.38 13.69
C LEU A 41 12.42 8.77 14.54
N GLU A 42 12.14 7.78 15.38
CA GLU A 42 13.14 7.17 16.27
C GLU A 42 13.81 5.95 15.62
N GLY A 43 14.37 6.12 14.43
CA GLY A 43 15.31 5.17 13.84
C GLY A 43 16.74 5.66 14.05
N ASN A 44 17.65 4.81 14.55
CA ASN A 44 19.08 5.09 14.44
C ASN A 44 19.41 5.10 12.95
N GLY A 45 19.54 6.29 12.33
CA GLY A 45 19.42 6.69 10.91
C GLY A 45 19.98 5.79 9.79
N SER A 46 19.83 4.48 9.88
CA SER A 46 20.37 3.42 9.04
C SER A 46 19.66 2.09 9.31
N VAL A 47 19.05 1.90 10.48
CA VAL A 47 18.24 0.74 10.83
C VAL A 47 16.85 1.22 11.26
N PRO A 48 15.78 0.83 10.56
CA PRO A 48 14.43 1.20 10.96
C PRO A 48 14.02 0.47 12.23
N THR A 49 13.14 1.10 13.02
CA THR A 49 12.41 0.41 14.08
C THR A 49 11.54 -0.71 13.49
N GLU A 50 11.06 -1.63 14.34
CA GLU A 50 10.14 -2.68 13.89
C GLU A 50 8.85 -2.08 13.27
N GLN A 51 8.36 -0.97 13.83
CA GLN A 51 7.19 -0.27 13.32
C GLN A 51 7.47 0.34 11.93
N GLN A 52 8.59 1.05 11.77
CA GLN A 52 9.00 1.62 10.48
C GLN A 52 9.23 0.52 9.42
N ARG A 53 9.78 -0.63 9.81
CA ARG A 53 9.91 -1.81 8.92
C ARG A 53 8.54 -2.28 8.44
N LYS A 54 7.57 -2.46 9.34
CA LYS A 54 6.22 -2.91 9.00
C LYS A 54 5.52 -1.92 8.07
N GLU A 55 5.61 -0.62 8.37
CA GLU A 55 5.04 0.44 7.54
C GLU A 55 5.67 0.47 6.14
N PHE A 56 7.00 0.38 6.04
CA PHE A 56 7.69 0.29 4.76
C PHE A 56 7.22 -0.92 3.94
N LEU A 57 7.16 -2.11 4.55
CA LEU A 57 6.71 -3.32 3.85
C LEU A 57 5.24 -3.23 3.42
N PHE A 58 4.39 -2.59 4.22
CA PHE A 58 3.00 -2.33 3.84
C PHE A 58 2.92 -1.37 2.64
N SER A 59 3.65 -0.25 2.67
CA SER A 59 3.72 0.67 1.53
C SER A 59 4.27 0.01 0.28
N LEU A 60 5.27 -0.87 0.42
CA LEU A 60 5.84 -1.64 -0.67
C LEU A 60 4.81 -2.62 -1.26
N ALA A 61 4.05 -3.33 -0.42
CA ALA A 61 3.00 -4.24 -0.88
C ALA A 61 1.88 -3.52 -1.65
N VAL A 62 1.60 -2.25 -1.34
CA VAL A 62 0.65 -1.42 -2.10
C VAL A 62 1.25 -0.95 -3.43
N ALA A 63 2.51 -0.55 -3.44
CA ALA A 63 3.16 0.04 -4.62
C ALA A 63 3.69 -0.99 -5.64
N ALA A 64 4.20 -2.12 -5.15
CA ALA A 64 4.84 -3.17 -5.92
C ALA A 64 4.57 -4.54 -5.27
N PRO A 65 3.35 -5.10 -5.44
CA PRO A 65 2.92 -6.32 -4.75
C PRO A 65 3.69 -7.60 -5.12
N TRP A 66 4.64 -7.56 -6.06
CA TRP A 66 5.52 -8.70 -6.38
C TRP A 66 6.81 -8.70 -5.56
N LEU A 67 7.12 -7.60 -4.87
CA LEU A 67 8.28 -7.47 -3.99
C LEU A 67 7.96 -7.93 -2.56
N LEU A 68 7.38 -9.13 -2.44
CA LEU A 68 6.81 -9.64 -1.18
C LEU A 68 7.83 -10.29 -0.24
N ASP A 69 9.04 -10.57 -0.72
CA ASP A 69 10.10 -11.10 0.14
C ASP A 69 10.59 -9.98 1.08
N PRO A 70 10.27 -10.06 2.39
CA PRO A 70 10.57 -8.96 3.31
C PRO A 70 12.06 -8.76 3.50
N ASP A 71 12.87 -9.80 3.37
CA ASP A 71 14.31 -9.71 3.63
C ASP A 71 15.03 -9.13 2.41
N LEU A 72 14.63 -9.51 1.19
CA LEU A 72 15.11 -8.89 -0.04
C LEU A 72 14.68 -7.42 -0.13
N ALA A 73 13.43 -7.12 0.20
CA ALA A 73 12.91 -5.75 0.23
C ALA A 73 13.72 -4.87 1.18
N MET A 74 14.01 -5.36 2.39
CA MET A 74 14.82 -4.63 3.37
C MET A 74 16.28 -4.51 2.95
N ALA A 75 16.86 -5.53 2.30
CA ALA A 75 18.22 -5.45 1.77
C ALA A 75 18.34 -4.40 0.65
N ALA A 76 17.34 -4.32 -0.24
CA ALA A 76 17.26 -3.28 -1.27
C ALA A 76 17.05 -1.89 -0.65
N ALA A 77 16.18 -1.78 0.36
CA ALA A 77 15.95 -0.54 1.10
C ALA A 77 17.21 -0.03 1.80
N ASN A 78 18.02 -0.94 2.36
CA ASN A 78 19.30 -0.59 2.96
C ASN A 78 20.30 -0.04 1.93
N LYS A 79 20.34 -0.59 0.71
CA LYS A 79 21.17 -0.02 -0.39
C LYS A 79 20.69 1.38 -0.78
N THR A 80 19.37 1.59 -0.87
CA THR A 80 18.80 2.93 -1.09
C THR A 80 19.17 3.89 0.04
N CYS A 81 19.12 3.45 1.29
CA CYS A 81 19.54 4.26 2.43
C CYS A 81 21.02 4.64 2.34
N GLN A 82 21.91 3.72 1.95
CA GLN A 82 23.32 4.04 1.72
C GLN A 82 23.53 5.09 0.63
N ASP A 83 22.70 5.07 -0.42
CA ASP A 83 22.76 6.08 -1.48
C ASP A 83 22.30 7.46 -0.99
N ILE A 84 21.28 7.50 -0.13
CA ILE A 84 20.84 8.73 0.56
C ILE A 84 21.97 9.28 1.43
N LYS A 85 22.59 8.45 2.29
CA LYS A 85 23.69 8.89 3.18
C LYS A 85 24.96 9.30 2.44
N LYS A 86 25.16 8.85 1.21
CA LYS A 86 26.25 9.30 0.33
C LYS A 86 25.96 10.67 -0.31
N GLY A 87 24.79 11.27 -0.08
CA GLY A 87 24.37 12.52 -0.69
C GLY A 87 24.16 12.41 -2.20
N LEU A 88 23.73 11.24 -2.70
CA LEU A 88 23.38 11.12 -4.12
C LEU A 88 22.13 11.96 -4.43
N SER A 89 22.09 12.57 -5.61
CA SER A 89 20.93 13.34 -6.05
C SER A 89 19.67 12.49 -6.14
N ASP A 90 18.50 13.09 -5.93
CA ASP A 90 17.20 12.42 -6.01
C ASP A 90 17.04 11.58 -7.28
N ALA A 91 17.36 12.15 -8.44
CA ALA A 91 17.29 11.44 -9.71
C ALA A 91 18.18 10.19 -9.74
N LYS A 92 19.37 10.26 -9.16
CA LYS A 92 20.31 9.13 -9.11
C LYS A 92 19.87 8.09 -8.09
N THR A 93 19.37 8.51 -6.94
CA THR A 93 18.83 7.64 -5.90
C THR A 93 17.60 6.87 -6.40
N ILE A 94 16.70 7.54 -7.13
CA ILE A 94 15.55 6.90 -7.79
C ILE A 94 16.01 5.89 -8.85
N ALA A 95 16.92 6.29 -9.75
CA ALA A 95 17.44 5.39 -10.79
C ALA A 95 18.19 4.18 -10.21
N ASN A 96 18.85 4.32 -9.06
CA ASN A 96 19.47 3.22 -8.35
C ASN A 96 18.44 2.35 -7.63
N ALA A 97 17.40 2.93 -7.03
CA ALA A 97 16.30 2.18 -6.43
C ALA A 97 15.62 1.27 -7.46
N GLN A 98 15.43 1.71 -8.71
CA GLN A 98 14.94 0.84 -9.80
C GLN A 98 15.83 -0.37 -10.10
N LYS A 99 17.11 -0.32 -9.75
CA LYS A 99 18.03 -1.46 -9.91
C LYS A 99 18.02 -2.38 -8.68
N TYR A 100 17.77 -1.82 -7.50
CA TYR A 100 17.72 -2.58 -6.25
C TYR A 100 16.39 -3.31 -6.08
N PHE A 101 15.30 -2.68 -6.50
CA PHE A 101 13.96 -3.22 -6.53
C PHE A 101 13.63 -3.60 -7.97
N THR A 102 13.54 -4.89 -8.27
CA THR A 102 13.30 -5.37 -9.64
C THR A 102 11.91 -5.02 -10.14
N ASP A 103 11.82 -4.69 -11.44
CA ASP A 103 10.58 -4.41 -12.18
C ASP A 103 9.74 -3.23 -11.65
N VAL A 104 10.36 -2.26 -10.97
CA VAL A 104 9.67 -1.01 -10.57
C VAL A 104 9.93 0.13 -11.57
N ASP A 105 8.89 0.86 -11.91
CA ASP A 105 9.02 2.08 -12.70
C ASP A 105 9.57 3.26 -11.87
N ALA A 106 9.78 4.41 -12.51
CA ALA A 106 10.37 5.58 -11.86
C ALA A 106 9.44 6.19 -10.79
N GLU A 107 8.13 6.09 -10.95
CA GLU A 107 7.15 6.62 -9.99
C GLU A 107 7.10 5.72 -8.74
N GLN A 108 7.09 4.41 -8.94
CA GLN A 108 7.19 3.41 -7.87
C GLN A 108 8.51 3.53 -7.12
N ALA A 109 9.63 3.63 -7.84
CA ALA A 109 10.94 3.83 -7.23
C ALA A 109 11.00 5.13 -6.41
N LYS A 110 10.39 6.22 -6.91
CA LYS A 110 10.27 7.46 -6.12
C LYS A 110 9.51 7.24 -4.81
N LYS A 111 8.35 6.57 -4.86
CA LYS A 111 7.57 6.25 -3.64
C LYS A 111 8.37 5.39 -2.65
N ILE A 112 9.15 4.44 -3.16
CA ILE A 112 10.04 3.59 -2.35
C ILE A 112 11.15 4.43 -1.70
N VAL A 113 11.82 5.31 -2.45
CA VAL A 113 12.84 6.21 -1.92
C VAL A 113 12.26 7.14 -0.84
N ASP A 114 11.09 7.72 -1.09
CA ASP A 114 10.39 8.58 -0.13
C ASP A 114 10.04 7.80 1.15
N ALA A 115 9.65 6.53 1.05
CA ALA A 115 9.40 5.67 2.22
C ALA A 115 10.69 5.31 2.98
N VAL A 116 11.83 5.11 2.29
CA VAL A 116 13.13 4.87 2.93
C VAL A 116 13.62 6.10 3.70
N ARG A 117 13.37 7.30 3.18
CA ARG A 117 13.73 8.59 3.83
C ARG A 117 13.04 8.81 5.18
N VAL A 118 11.94 8.12 5.45
CA VAL A 118 11.22 8.23 6.74
C VAL A 118 12.09 7.79 7.91
N TRP A 119 13.02 6.86 7.71
CA TRP A 119 13.86 6.30 8.77
C TRP A 119 15.37 6.36 8.45
N CYS A 120 15.74 6.59 7.19
CA CYS A 120 17.12 6.80 6.79
C CYS A 120 17.47 8.30 6.86
N HIS A 121 18.28 8.67 7.85
CA HIS A 121 18.78 10.03 8.05
C HIS A 121 20.27 10.11 7.70
N GLU A 122 20.71 11.27 7.22
CA GLU A 122 22.11 11.53 6.87
C GLU A 122 23.05 11.43 8.09
#